data_AF-A0A2H0TIP3-F1
#
_entry.id   AF-A0A2H0TIP3-F1
#
_cell.length_a   1.000
_cell.length_b   1.000
_cell.length_c   1.000
_cell.angle_alpha   90.00
_cell.angle_beta   90.00
_cell.angle_gamma   90.00
#
_symmetry.space_group_name_H-M   'P 1'
#
loop_
_entity.id
_entity.type
_entity.pdbx_description
1 polymer ?
#
loop_
_entity_poly.entity_id
_entity_poly.type
_entity_poly.pdbx_seq_one_letter_code
_entity_poly.pdbx_strand_id
1 'polypeptide(L)' 'MYFVYILKSQKDGSYYKGVTTDLRKRIKEHNSSKTRYTSDKQPFEII' A
#
# COMPACT_ATOMS: atom_id res chain seq x y z
N MET A 1 -18.05 -4.97 -4.93
CA MET A 1 -17.31 -5.77 -3.94
C MET A 1 -16.26 -4.87 -3.31
N TYR A 2 -16.16 -4.84 -1.98
CA TYR A 2 -15.13 -4.07 -1.27
C TYR A 2 -14.14 -5.03 -0.63
N PHE A 3 -12.85 -4.78 -0.83
CA PHE A 3 -11.76 -5.57 -0.28
C PHE A 3 -11.07 -4.78 0.82
N VAL A 4 -11.00 -5.38 2.00
CA VAL A 4 -10.15 -4.88 3.09
C VAL A 4 -8.77 -5.49 2.89
N TYR A 5 -7.73 -4.67 2.95
CA TYR A 5 -6.35 -5.09 2.72
C TYR A 5 -5.39 -4.43 3.69
N ILE A 6 -4.30 -5.12 3.98
CA ILE A 6 -3.22 -4.64 4.82
C ILE A 6 -1.94 -4.62 3.98
N LEU A 7 -1.29 -3.46 3.95
CA LEU A 7 0.04 -3.29 3.39
C LEU A 7 1.05 -3.20 4.52
N LYS A 8 2.19 -3.87 4.38
CA LYS A 8 3.34 -3.69 5.25
C LYS A 8 4.46 -3.01 4.49
N SER A 9 5.01 -1.97 5.08
CA SER A 9 6.27 -1.38 4.62
C SER A 9 7.40 -2.35 4.94
N GLN A 10 8.15 -2.78 3.93
CA GLN A 10 9.35 -3.60 4.13
C GLN A 10 10.52 -2.78 4.72
N LYS A 11 10.46 -1.45 4.65
CA LYS A 11 11.52 -0.57 5.14
C LYS A 11 11.44 -0.32 6.66
N ASP A 12 10.23 -0.14 7.17
CA ASP A 12 10.00 0.27 8.57
C ASP A 12 9.12 -0.72 9.34
N GLY A 13 8.54 -1.72 8.67
CA GLY A 13 7.62 -2.67 9.29
C GLY A 13 6.23 -2.09 9.63
N SER A 14 6.01 -0.80 9.35
CA SER A 14 4.73 -0.12 9.50
C SER A 14 3.61 -0.81 8.71
N TYR A 15 2.43 -0.95 9.33
CA TYR A 15 1.23 -1.51 8.71
C TYR A 15 0.27 -0.40 8.28
N TYR A 16 -0.32 -0.56 7.10
CA TYR A 16 -1.35 0.31 6.54
C TYR A 16 -2.57 -0.53 6.21
N LYS A 17 -3.70 -0.24 6.86
CA LYS A 17 -4.98 -0.89 6.59
C LYS A 17 -5.85 0.03 5.73
N GLY A 18 -6.45 -0.52 4.70
CA GLY A 18 -7.32 0.22 3.79
C GLY A 18 -8.44 -0.65 3.25
N VAL A 19 -9.41 0.02 2.63
CA VAL A 19 -10.46 -0.64 1.86
C VAL A 19 -10.40 -0.11 0.43
N THR A 20 -10.55 -1.00 -0.54
CA THR A 20 -10.57 -0.65 -1.96
C THR A 20 -11.56 -1.55 -2.69
N THR A 21 -12.09 -1.08 -3.80
CA THR A 21 -12.84 -1.93 -4.74
C THR A 21 -11.91 -2.63 -5.73
N ASP A 22 -10.69 -2.12 -5.90
CA ASP A 22 -9.67 -2.66 -6.80
C ASP A 22 -8.29 -2.70 -6.11
N LEU A 23 -7.90 -3.90 -5.70
CA LEU A 23 -6.63 -4.18 -5.01
C LEU A 23 -5.41 -3.95 -5.92
N ARG A 24 -5.47 -4.38 -7.19
CA ARG A 24 -4.33 -4.33 -8.12
C ARG A 24 -3.97 -2.90 -8.47
N LYS A 25 -4.98 -2.07 -8.74
CA LYS A 25 -4.78 -0.63 -9.02
C LYS A 25 -4.18 0.07 -7.80
N ARG A 26 -4.66 -0.25 -6.60
CA ARG A 26 -4.23 0.38 -5.35
C ARG A 26 -2.78 0.07 -4.97
N ILE A 27 -2.33 -1.18 -5.14
CA ILE A 27 -0.93 -1.55 -4.94
C ILE A 27 -0.03 -0.79 -5.91
N LYS A 28 -0.41 -0.75 -7.20
CA LYS A 28 0.36 -0.01 -8.21
C LYS A 28 0.47 1.46 -7.87
N GLU A 29 -0.62 2.09 -7.41
CA GLU A 29 -0.58 3.49 -6.98
C GLU A 29 0.35 3.72 -5.78
N HIS A 30 0.29 2.84 -4.77
CA HIS A 30 1.15 2.92 -3.59
C HIS A 30 2.63 2.65 -3.89
N ASN A 31 2.93 1.74 -4.82
CA ASN A 31 4.29 1.43 -5.28
C ASN A 31 4.78 2.35 -6.43
N SER A 32 3.95 3.26 -6.94
CA SER A 32 4.32 4.22 -8.00
C SER A 32 4.84 5.56 -7.46
N SER A 33 5.07 5.71 -6.15
CA SER A 33 5.76 6.86 -5.53
C SER A 33 5.12 8.22 -5.80
N LYS A 34 3.80 8.26 -6.03
CA LYS A 34 3.07 9.51 -6.34
C LYS A 34 2.85 10.40 -5.13
N THR A 35 3.14 9.94 -3.91
CA THR A 35 2.90 10.71 -2.69
C THR A 35 4.17 10.77 -1.86
N ARG A 36 4.64 12.01 -1.62
CA ARG A 36 5.87 12.34 -0.87
C ARG A 36 5.99 11.60 0.48
N TYR A 37 4.86 11.22 1.08
CA TYR A 37 4.75 10.52 2.36
C TYR A 37 4.88 8.99 2.27
N THR A 38 4.50 8.38 1.13
CA THR A 38 4.58 6.92 0.92
C THR A 38 5.83 6.52 0.15
N SER A 39 6.44 7.43 -0.61
CA SER A 39 7.70 7.18 -1.34
C SER A 39 8.85 6.78 -0.40
N ASP A 40 8.89 7.34 0.81
CA ASP A 40 9.96 7.01 1.77
C ASP A 40 9.79 5.66 2.46
N LYS A 41 8.63 5.02 2.34
CA LYS A 41 8.27 3.78 3.06
C LYS A 41 8.06 2.58 2.12
N GLN A 42 8.37 2.74 0.84
CA GLN A 42 8.42 1.64 -0.11
C GLN A 42 9.64 0.73 0.13
N PRO A 43 9.57 -0.54 -0.30
CA PRO A 43 8.43 -1.18 -0.97
C PRO A 43 7.32 -1.60 0.01
N PHE A 44 6.07 -1.53 -0.45
CA PHE A 44 4.90 -2.04 0.28
C PHE A 44 4.47 -3.39 -0.27
N GLU A 45 4.23 -4.34 0.62
CA GLU A 45 3.75 -5.69 0.31
C GLU A 45 2.39 -5.93 0.94
N ILE A 46 1.50 -6.66 0.24
CA ILE A 46 0.24 -7.10 0.82
C ILE A 46 0.50 -8.28 1.74
N ILE A 47 -0.12 -8.26 2.91
CA ILE A 47 -0.22 -9.40 3.82
C ILE A 47 -1.68 -9.83 3.93
#